data_AF-A0A9W9HS29-F1
#
_entry.id   AF-A0A9W9HS29-F1
#
_cell.length_a   1.000
_cell.length_b   1.000
_cell.length_c   1.000
_cell.angle_alpha   90.00
_cell.angle_beta   90.00
_cell.angle_gamma   90.00
#
_symmetry.space_group_name_H-M   'P 1'
#
loop_
_entity.id
_entity.type
_entity.pdbx_description
1 polymer ?
#
loop_
_entity_poly.entity_id
_entity_poly.type
_entity_poly.pdbx_seq_one_letter_code
_entity_poly.pdbx_strand_id
1 'polypeptide(L)'
;MPWGVFCRRFASRSADSDLDQARKWLITLSPLTIPRHIGHVSFSRSSGPGGQNVNKVNSKATLKVPLAALLPLVPRLLHPELQASRYTSDRSQTLVIHSDESRKQHSNVESCFEKLHQLLQTSARQVIPGETSPEQRDRVHKLSASYLTGFPPLAPTNHACRQATGAERIEAQDQEIPQRQEK
;
A
#
# COMPACT_ATOMS: atom_id res chain seq x y z
N MET A 1 -2.69 23.10 -19.36
CA MET A 1 -2.99 21.90 -18.53
C MET A 1 -1.68 21.41 -17.92
N PRO A 2 -1.29 21.81 -16.70
CA PRO A 2 -0.03 21.38 -16.13
C PRO A 2 -0.14 19.95 -15.60
N TRP A 3 0.82 19.12 -15.97
CA TRP A 3 0.95 17.74 -15.54
C TRP A 3 1.43 17.71 -14.10
N GLY A 4 0.65 17.10 -13.21
CA GLY A 4 1.01 16.93 -11.80
C GLY A 4 2.24 16.06 -11.66
N VAL A 5 3.33 16.66 -11.17
CA VAL A 5 4.56 15.97 -10.78
C VAL A 5 4.25 15.12 -9.55
N PHE A 6 4.12 13.81 -9.74
CA PHE A 6 3.99 12.85 -8.65
C PHE A 6 5.33 12.76 -7.91
N CYS A 7 5.48 13.58 -6.87
CA CYS A 7 6.65 13.61 -6.02
C CYS A 7 6.77 12.25 -5.31
N ARG A 8 7.69 11.38 -5.78
CA ARG A 8 8.07 10.14 -5.07
C ARG A 8 8.70 10.53 -3.74
N ARG A 9 7.87 10.53 -2.69
CA ARG A 9 8.30 10.63 -1.30
C ARG A 9 9.25 9.47 -1.00
N PHE A 10 10.43 9.80 -0.51
CA PHE A 10 11.43 8.85 0.00
C PHE A 10 10.77 7.95 1.06
N ALA A 11 10.56 6.67 0.73
CA ALA A 11 9.93 5.72 1.63
C ALA A 11 10.92 5.31 2.73
N SER A 12 10.53 5.48 3.99
CA SER A 12 11.30 5.07 5.15
C SER A 12 11.38 3.54 5.25
N ARG A 13 12.38 3.01 5.97
CA ARG A 13 12.62 1.57 6.16
C ARG A 13 11.40 0.79 6.69
N SER A 14 10.49 1.46 7.39
CA SER A 14 9.22 0.88 7.86
C SER A 14 8.21 0.64 6.73
N ALA A 15 8.18 1.53 5.73
CA ALA A 15 7.26 1.43 4.61
C ALA A 15 7.52 0.20 3.72
N ASP A 16 8.76 -0.28 3.67
CA ASP A 16 9.13 -1.48 2.91
C ASP A 16 8.46 -2.75 3.49
N SER A 17 8.39 -2.84 4.83
CA SER A 17 7.71 -3.94 5.52
C SER A 17 6.18 -3.89 5.35
N ASP A 18 5.57 -2.72 5.42
CA ASP A 18 4.11 -2.57 5.18
C ASP A 18 3.75 -2.90 3.71
N LEU A 19 4.63 -2.58 2.75
CA LEU A 19 4.45 -2.91 1.34
C LEU A 19 4.52 -4.43 1.09
N ASP A 20 5.45 -5.13 1.73
CA ASP A 20 5.59 -6.59 1.62
C ASP A 20 4.35 -7.31 2.20
N GLN A 21 3.85 -6.84 3.34
CA GLN A 21 2.58 -7.31 3.92
C GLN A 21 1.40 -7.07 2.96
N ALA A 22 1.34 -5.90 2.34
CA ALA A 22 0.28 -5.58 1.38
C ALA A 22 0.33 -6.46 0.12
N ARG A 23 1.53 -6.80 -0.37
CA ARG A 23 1.71 -7.75 -1.49
C ARG A 23 1.25 -9.16 -1.14
N LYS A 24 1.66 -9.69 0.01
CA LYS A 24 1.22 -11.00 0.50
C LYS A 24 -0.29 -11.06 0.67
N TRP A 25 -0.87 -9.99 1.22
CA TRP A 25 -2.31 -9.85 1.34
C TRP A 25 -3.02 -9.86 -0.01
N LEU A 26 -2.51 -9.13 -1.02
CA LEU A 26 -3.10 -9.09 -2.36
C LEU A 26 -3.13 -10.47 -3.04
N ILE A 27 -2.12 -11.31 -2.81
CA ILE A 27 -2.07 -12.69 -3.33
C ILE A 27 -3.10 -13.58 -2.62
N THR A 28 -3.34 -13.33 -1.33
CA THR A 28 -4.30 -14.08 -0.51
C THR A 28 -5.74 -13.61 -0.70
N LEU A 29 -5.92 -12.40 -1.23
CA LEU A 29 -7.21 -11.80 -1.52
C LEU A 29 -7.92 -12.61 -2.63
N SER A 30 -8.95 -13.34 -2.22
CA SER A 30 -9.90 -13.97 -3.13
C SER A 30 -11.32 -13.45 -2.83
N PRO A 31 -12.26 -13.50 -3.78
CA PRO A 31 -13.65 -13.10 -3.54
C PRO A 31 -14.33 -13.94 -2.44
N LEU A 32 -13.79 -15.13 -2.12
CA LEU A 32 -14.27 -16.01 -1.05
C LEU A 32 -13.61 -15.73 0.31
N THR A 33 -12.44 -15.07 0.32
CA THR A 33 -11.72 -14.74 1.56
C THR A 33 -12.45 -13.66 2.36
N ILE A 34 -13.21 -12.79 1.68
CA ILE A 34 -13.98 -11.72 2.33
C ILE A 34 -15.17 -12.35 3.07
N PRO A 35 -15.23 -12.28 4.41
CA PRO A 35 -16.31 -12.91 5.15
C PRO A 35 -17.65 -12.27 4.79
N ARG A 36 -18.64 -13.06 4.38
CA ARG A 36 -19.97 -12.54 3.98
C ARG A 36 -20.68 -11.76 5.10
N HIS A 37 -20.33 -12.01 6.36
CA HIS A 37 -20.92 -11.36 7.53
C HIS A 37 -20.35 -9.95 7.82
N ILE A 38 -19.31 -9.52 7.11
CA ILE A 38 -18.71 -8.19 7.32
C ILE A 38 -19.62 -7.04 6.88
N GLY A 39 -20.52 -7.33 5.95
CA GLY A 39 -21.43 -6.36 5.36
C GLY A 39 -22.87 -6.74 5.61
N HIS A 40 -23.72 -5.71 5.67
CA HIS A 40 -25.15 -5.88 5.70
C HIS A 40 -25.70 -5.79 4.28
N VAL A 41 -26.39 -6.84 3.82
CA VAL A 41 -27.08 -6.88 2.53
C VAL A 41 -28.53 -6.44 2.72
N SER A 42 -28.95 -5.42 1.98
CA SER A 42 -30.33 -4.96 1.92
C SER A 42 -30.87 -5.12 0.51
N PHE A 43 -32.15 -5.47 0.39
CA PHE A 43 -32.82 -5.58 -0.89
C PHE A 43 -33.76 -4.40 -1.13
N SER A 44 -33.82 -3.93 -2.36
CA SER A 44 -34.71 -2.84 -2.77
C SER A 44 -35.24 -3.10 -4.18
N ARG A 45 -36.13 -2.21 -4.65
CA ARG A 45 -36.68 -2.28 -6.00
C ARG A 45 -35.64 -1.76 -7.01
N SER A 46 -35.48 -2.44 -8.14
CA SER A 46 -34.64 -1.93 -9.24
C SER A 46 -35.31 -0.71 -9.88
N SER A 47 -34.51 0.22 -10.40
CA SER A 47 -35.01 1.53 -10.87
C SER A 47 -35.31 1.55 -12.38
N GLY A 48 -35.52 0.39 -13.00
CA GLY A 48 -35.69 0.27 -14.45
C GLY A 48 -37.11 0.64 -14.95
N PRO A 49 -37.24 1.10 -16.21
CA PRO A 49 -38.54 1.40 -16.82
C PRO A 49 -39.44 0.16 -16.83
N GLY A 50 -40.67 0.36 -16.36
CA GLY A 50 -41.55 -0.70 -15.85
C GLY A 50 -42.17 -1.62 -16.90
N GLY A 51 -42.33 -2.88 -16.48
CA GLY A 51 -43.28 -3.85 -17.03
C GLY A 51 -43.99 -4.59 -15.88
N GLN A 52 -45.15 -5.20 -16.13
CA GLN A 52 -46.01 -5.80 -15.08
C GLN A 52 -45.29 -6.73 -14.09
N ASN A 53 -44.23 -7.43 -14.52
CA ASN A 53 -43.46 -8.34 -13.67
C ASN A 53 -42.22 -7.72 -12.97
N VAL A 54 -41.93 -6.43 -13.21
CA VAL A 54 -40.76 -5.73 -12.66
C VAL A 54 -41.06 -5.06 -11.31
N ASN A 55 -42.33 -4.75 -11.03
CA ASN A 55 -42.74 -4.03 -9.81
C ASN A 55 -43.01 -4.91 -8.57
N LYS A 56 -42.86 -6.24 -8.67
CA LYS A 56 -43.24 -7.16 -7.58
C LYS A 56 -42.07 -7.71 -6.75
N VAL A 57 -40.85 -7.75 -7.28
CA VAL A 57 -39.71 -8.39 -6.60
C VAL A 57 -38.61 -7.38 -6.28
N ASN A 58 -38.16 -7.35 -5.02
CA ASN A 58 -37.04 -6.53 -4.58
C ASN A 58 -35.72 -7.16 -5.07
N SER A 59 -35.43 -7.08 -6.37
CA SER A 59 -34.25 -7.73 -6.95
C SER A 59 -32.95 -6.98 -6.71
N LYS A 60 -32.97 -5.65 -6.55
CA LYS A 60 -31.75 -4.85 -6.35
C LYS A 60 -31.11 -5.20 -5.01
N ALA A 61 -29.84 -5.59 -5.02
CA ALA A 61 -29.05 -5.82 -3.82
C ALA A 61 -28.21 -4.57 -3.50
N THR A 62 -28.11 -4.25 -2.22
CA THR A 62 -27.27 -3.17 -1.69
C THR A 62 -26.44 -3.73 -0.55
N LEU A 63 -25.14 -3.81 -0.77
CA LEU A 63 -24.15 -4.21 0.23
C LEU A 63 -23.61 -2.96 0.94
N LYS A 64 -23.80 -2.91 2.26
CA LYS A 64 -23.24 -1.87 3.14
C LYS A 64 -22.15 -2.48 3.99
N VAL A 65 -20.92 -2.01 3.85
CA VAL A 65 -19.77 -2.49 4.63
C VAL A 65 -19.21 -1.34 5.47
N PRO A 66 -19.30 -1.41 6.81
CA PRO A 66 -18.67 -0.43 7.68
C PRO A 66 -17.14 -0.48 7.51
N LEU A 67 -16.49 0.66 7.33
CA LEU A 67 -15.03 0.70 7.23
C LEU A 67 -14.39 0.14 8.51
N ALA A 68 -14.96 0.40 9.69
CA ALA A 68 -14.45 -0.14 10.95
C ALA A 68 -14.30 -1.67 10.96
N ALA A 69 -15.19 -2.39 10.27
CA ALA A 69 -15.11 -3.85 10.14
C ALA A 69 -14.12 -4.28 9.05
N LEU A 70 -13.95 -3.47 8.00
CA LEU A 70 -13.10 -3.75 6.85
C LEU A 70 -11.61 -3.42 7.10
N LEU A 71 -11.33 -2.31 7.77
CA LEU A 71 -9.98 -1.81 8.09
C LEU A 71 -9.05 -2.85 8.76
N PRO A 72 -9.49 -3.71 9.71
CA PRO A 72 -8.61 -4.74 10.30
C PRO A 72 -8.26 -5.87 9.34
N LEU A 73 -9.03 -6.08 8.27
CA LEU A 73 -8.75 -7.11 7.26
C LEU A 73 -7.85 -6.62 6.14
N VAL A 74 -7.67 -5.30 6.01
CA VAL A 74 -6.91 -4.69 4.91
C VAL A 74 -5.63 -4.03 5.45
N PRO A 75 -4.53 -4.08 4.69
CA PRO A 75 -3.31 -3.35 5.01
C PRO A 75 -3.55 -1.86 5.23
N ARG A 76 -2.83 -1.25 6.19
CA ARG A 76 -2.94 0.18 6.54
C ARG A 76 -2.73 1.11 5.34
N LEU A 77 -1.91 0.70 4.39
CA LEU A 77 -1.63 1.44 3.16
C LEU A 77 -2.89 1.67 2.31
N LEU A 78 -3.89 0.79 2.41
CA LEU A 78 -5.14 0.87 1.64
C LEU A 78 -6.22 1.72 2.33
N HIS A 79 -6.07 2.00 3.62
CA HIS A 79 -7.03 2.78 4.40
C HIS A 79 -7.37 4.13 3.75
N PRO A 80 -6.39 4.98 3.34
CA PRO A 80 -6.70 6.27 2.73
C PRO A 80 -7.40 6.15 1.36
N GLU A 81 -7.01 5.19 0.52
CA GLU A 81 -7.65 4.99 -0.78
C GLU A 81 -9.09 4.48 -0.66
N LEU A 82 -9.36 3.63 0.33
CA LEU A 82 -10.71 3.15 0.59
C LEU A 82 -11.61 4.26 1.14
N GLN A 83 -11.06 5.15 1.97
CA GLN A 83 -11.77 6.34 2.45
C GLN A 83 -12.04 7.34 1.32
N ALA A 84 -11.09 7.52 0.40
CA ALA A 84 -11.23 8.40 -0.75
C ALA A 84 -12.10 7.82 -1.89
N SER A 85 -12.50 6.55 -1.79
CA SER A 85 -13.27 5.89 -2.84
C SER A 85 -14.67 6.49 -3.02
N ARG A 86 -15.11 6.58 -4.29
CA ARG A 86 -16.44 7.10 -4.67
C ARG A 86 -17.63 6.35 -4.05
N TYR A 87 -17.40 5.11 -3.62
CA TYR A 87 -18.43 4.25 -3.02
C TYR A 87 -18.58 4.49 -1.52
N THR A 88 -17.67 5.26 -0.92
CA THR A 88 -17.61 5.52 0.51
C THR A 88 -18.42 6.76 0.83
N SER A 89 -19.27 6.66 1.84
CA SER A 89 -19.96 7.81 2.41
C SER A 89 -19.11 8.39 3.55
N ASP A 90 -18.54 9.58 3.35
CA ASP A 90 -17.71 10.29 4.33
C ASP A 90 -18.38 10.41 5.71
N ARG A 91 -19.68 10.75 5.71
CA ARG A 91 -20.47 10.96 6.93
C ARG A 91 -20.66 9.71 7.78
N SER A 92 -20.78 8.54 7.15
CA SER A 92 -21.11 7.28 7.83
C SER A 92 -19.95 6.29 7.83
N GLN A 93 -18.82 6.65 7.22
CA GLN A 93 -17.65 5.80 7.02
C GLN A 93 -18.04 4.38 6.57
N THR A 94 -19.02 4.31 5.68
CA THR A 94 -19.61 3.07 5.19
C THR A 94 -19.45 3.01 3.68
N LEU A 95 -18.94 1.88 3.21
CA LEU A 95 -18.84 1.56 1.79
C LEU A 95 -20.18 1.00 1.31
N VAL A 96 -20.77 1.61 0.30
CA VAL A 96 -22.07 1.20 -0.23
C VAL A 96 -21.93 0.80 -1.70
N ILE A 97 -22.21 -0.47 -1.99
CA ILE A 97 -22.16 -1.04 -3.33
C ILE A 97 -23.55 -1.59 -3.66
N HIS A 98 -24.04 -1.32 -4.87
CA HIS A 98 -25.33 -1.83 -5.33
C HIS A 98 -25.18 -2.58 -6.65
N SER A 99 -26.06 -3.55 -6.88
CA SER A 99 -26.18 -4.24 -8.16
C SER A 99 -27.64 -4.63 -8.42
N ASP A 100 -28.09 -4.39 -9.65
CA ASP A 100 -29.41 -4.76 -10.16
C ASP A 100 -29.37 -5.34 -11.58
N GLU A 101 -28.24 -5.96 -11.94
CA GLU A 101 -27.96 -6.55 -13.26
C GLU A 101 -28.83 -7.78 -13.56
N SER A 102 -29.19 -8.54 -12.53
CA SER A 102 -29.95 -9.79 -12.67
C SER A 102 -31.34 -9.69 -12.05
N ARG A 103 -32.24 -10.58 -12.50
CA ARG A 103 -33.58 -10.76 -11.92
C ARG A 103 -33.53 -11.56 -10.61
N LYS A 104 -32.45 -12.31 -10.36
CA LYS A 104 -32.26 -13.14 -9.16
C LYS A 104 -31.52 -12.35 -8.08
N GLN A 105 -32.11 -12.25 -6.89
CA GLN A 105 -31.51 -11.58 -5.73
C GLN A 105 -30.12 -12.13 -5.40
N HIS A 106 -29.96 -13.46 -5.33
CA HIS A 106 -28.68 -14.10 -5.04
C HIS A 106 -27.59 -13.69 -6.03
N SER A 107 -27.89 -13.66 -7.33
CA SER A 107 -26.95 -13.23 -8.36
C SER A 107 -26.49 -11.80 -8.14
N ASN A 108 -27.40 -10.90 -7.75
CA ASN A 108 -27.05 -9.51 -7.47
C ASN A 108 -26.21 -9.35 -6.19
N VAL A 109 -26.38 -10.23 -5.21
CA VAL A 109 -25.52 -10.27 -4.02
C VAL A 109 -24.10 -10.66 -4.40
N GLU A 110 -23.92 -11.73 -5.18
CA GLU A 110 -22.60 -12.14 -5.66
C GLU A 110 -21.93 -11.01 -6.47
N SER A 111 -22.66 -10.35 -7.37
CA SER A 111 -22.14 -9.19 -8.12
C SER A 111 -21.71 -8.04 -7.20
N CYS A 112 -22.36 -7.82 -6.06
CA CYS A 112 -21.92 -6.80 -5.09
C CYS A 112 -20.57 -7.19 -4.46
N PHE A 113 -20.37 -8.46 -4.10
CA PHE A 113 -19.11 -8.96 -3.56
C PHE A 113 -17.99 -8.96 -4.60
N GLU A 114 -18.29 -9.29 -5.86
CA GLU A 114 -17.33 -9.17 -6.96
C GLU A 114 -16.88 -7.72 -7.17
N LYS A 115 -17.82 -6.77 -7.17
CA LYS A 115 -17.53 -5.33 -7.27
C LYS A 115 -16.68 -4.84 -6.07
N LEU A 116 -16.94 -5.34 -4.87
CA LEU A 116 -16.12 -5.07 -3.69
C LEU A 116 -14.69 -5.58 -3.88
N HIS A 117 -14.53 -6.81 -4.34
CA HIS A 117 -13.24 -7.41 -4.61
C HIS A 117 -12.45 -6.64 -5.68
N GLN A 118 -13.11 -6.26 -6.79
CA GLN A 118 -12.51 -5.45 -7.84
C GLN A 118 -12.07 -4.06 -7.32
N LEU A 119 -12.85 -3.45 -6.44
CA LEU A 119 -12.48 -2.18 -5.81
C LEU A 119 -11.20 -2.35 -4.99
N LEU A 120 -11.15 -3.35 -4.11
CA LEU A 120 -9.97 -3.65 -3.29
C LEU A 120 -8.74 -3.91 -4.15
N GLN A 121 -8.88 -4.70 -5.22
CA GLN A 121 -7.79 -5.01 -6.15
C GLN A 121 -7.28 -3.76 -6.88
N THR A 122 -8.19 -2.88 -7.31
CA THR A 122 -7.85 -1.64 -8.01
C THR A 122 -7.12 -0.67 -7.08
N SER A 123 -7.63 -0.46 -5.87
CA SER A 123 -6.96 0.35 -4.85
C SER A 123 -5.59 -0.23 -4.48
N ALA A 124 -5.48 -1.56 -4.33
CA ALA A 124 -4.20 -2.21 -4.05
C ALA A 124 -3.16 -1.97 -5.14
N ARG A 125 -3.55 -2.04 -6.41
CA ARG A 125 -2.66 -1.77 -7.55
C ARG A 125 -2.22 -0.31 -7.66
N GLN A 126 -3.03 0.63 -7.17
CA GLN A 126 -2.68 2.05 -7.15
C GLN A 126 -1.68 2.37 -6.04
N VAL A 127 -1.87 1.80 -4.85
CA VAL A 127 -1.03 2.05 -3.67
C VAL A 127 0.28 1.28 -3.72
N ILE A 128 0.22 0.01 -4.11
CA ILE A 128 1.40 -0.85 -4.17
C ILE A 128 2.06 -0.58 -5.53
N PRO A 129 3.17 0.16 -5.59
CA PRO A 129 3.94 0.22 -6.83
C PRO A 129 4.28 -1.21 -7.22
N GLY A 130 3.92 -1.58 -8.45
CA GLY A 130 4.34 -2.83 -9.05
C GLY A 130 5.83 -2.99 -8.82
N GLU A 131 6.26 -4.19 -8.43
CA GLU A 131 7.69 -4.48 -8.34
C GLU A 131 8.35 -4.02 -9.63
N THR A 132 9.33 -3.12 -9.50
CA THR A 132 10.23 -2.85 -10.62
C THR A 132 10.70 -4.22 -11.12
N SER A 133 10.47 -4.50 -12.40
CA SER A 133 10.86 -5.79 -12.97
C SER A 133 12.35 -6.01 -12.69
N PRO A 134 12.83 -7.26 -12.59
CA PRO A 134 14.22 -7.54 -12.24
C PRO A 134 15.21 -6.79 -13.16
N GLU A 135 14.85 -6.52 -14.42
CA GLU A 135 15.63 -5.70 -15.34
C GLU A 135 15.75 -4.22 -14.92
N GLN A 136 14.71 -3.66 -14.30
CA GLN A 136 14.74 -2.29 -13.76
C GLN A 136 15.56 -2.21 -12.47
N ARG A 137 15.59 -3.27 -11.66
CA ARG A 137 16.46 -3.35 -10.46
C ARG A 137 17.93 -3.35 -10.86
N ASP A 138 18.33 -4.18 -11.84
CA ASP A 138 19.70 -4.22 -12.34
C ASP A 138 20.11 -2.89 -12.97
N ARG A 139 19.20 -2.25 -13.73
CA ARG A 139 19.43 -0.91 -14.30
C ARG A 139 19.63 0.16 -13.22
N VAL A 140 18.84 0.15 -12.15
CA VAL A 140 19.00 1.09 -11.03
C VAL A 140 20.29 0.82 -10.26
N HIS A 141 20.65 -0.45 -10.02
CA HIS A 141 21.94 -0.81 -9.43
C HIS A 141 23.11 -0.34 -10.30
N LYS A 142 23.05 -0.56 -11.62
CA LYS A 142 24.05 -0.12 -12.59
C LYS A 142 24.17 1.40 -12.68
N LEU A 143 23.03 2.11 -12.64
CA LEU A 143 22.99 3.58 -12.59
C LEU A 143 23.61 4.10 -11.28
N SER A 144 23.26 3.51 -10.14
CA SER A 144 23.83 3.90 -8.83
C SER A 144 25.33 3.63 -8.74
N ALA A 145 25.79 2.49 -9.27
CA ALA A 145 27.20 2.14 -9.37
C ALA A 145 27.96 3.14 -10.24
N SER A 146 27.39 3.54 -11.39
CA SER A 146 28.01 4.53 -12.27
C SER A 146 28.17 5.91 -11.63
N TYR A 147 27.22 6.30 -10.76
CA TYR A 147 27.23 7.59 -10.05
C TYR A 147 28.32 7.65 -8.97
N LEU A 148 28.59 6.53 -8.31
CA LEU A 148 29.68 6.39 -7.33
C LEU A 148 31.06 6.34 -7.99
N THR A 149 31.17 5.79 -9.20
CA THR A 149 32.44 5.75 -9.96
C THR A 149 32.73 7.02 -10.75
N GLY A 150 31.74 7.89 -10.96
CA GLY A 150 31.85 9.11 -11.79
C GLY A 150 32.22 10.38 -11.02
N PHE A 151 32.25 10.35 -9.69
CA PHE A 151 32.75 11.44 -8.88
C PHE A 151 34.18 11.10 -8.43
N PRO A 152 35.22 11.85 -8.84
CA PRO A 152 36.52 11.69 -8.22
C PRO A 152 36.38 11.94 -6.72
N PRO A 153 37.13 11.24 -5.85
CA PRO A 153 37.12 11.55 -4.43
C PRO A 153 37.41 13.04 -4.30
N LEU A 154 36.53 13.78 -3.63
CA LEU A 154 36.79 15.17 -3.30
C LEU A 154 38.13 15.18 -2.58
N ALA A 155 39.16 15.66 -3.28
CA ALA A 155 40.50 15.72 -2.74
C ALA A 155 40.40 16.46 -1.39
N PRO A 156 41.05 15.99 -0.32
CA PRO A 156 41.10 16.75 0.90
C PRO A 156 41.68 18.11 0.54
N THR A 157 40.89 19.17 0.68
CA THR A 157 41.35 20.53 0.43
C THR A 157 42.41 20.82 1.48
N ASN A 158 43.67 20.60 1.11
CA ASN A 158 44.84 21.07 1.84
C ASN A 158 44.87 22.59 1.74
N HIS A 159 43.98 23.25 2.48
CA HIS A 159 44.22 24.62 2.90
C HIS A 159 45.29 24.54 3.98
N ALA A 160 46.54 24.54 3.53
CA ALA A 160 47.71 24.61 4.38
C ALA A 160 47.66 25.90 5.20
N CYS A 161 47.16 25.84 6.43
CA CYS A 161 47.55 26.79 7.46
C CYS A 161 48.92 26.32 7.97
N ARG A 162 49.98 26.87 7.37
CA ARG A 162 51.34 26.78 7.90
C ARG A 162 51.41 27.58 9.20
N GLN A 163 51.92 26.93 10.25
CA GLN A 163 52.76 27.41 11.36
C GLN A 163 52.50 26.47 12.55
N ALA A 164 53.44 25.96 13.34
CA ALA A 164 54.89 25.94 13.36
C ALA A 164 55.25 24.91 14.46
N THR A 165 56.41 24.25 14.35
CA THR A 165 57.29 23.77 15.46
C THR A 165 56.72 23.06 16.71
N GLY A 166 57.25 21.86 16.99
CA GLY A 166 57.29 21.20 18.31
C GLY A 166 56.76 19.77 18.27
N ALA A 167 57.62 18.73 18.30
CA ALA A 167 57.86 17.89 19.49
C ALA A 167 56.54 17.30 20.05
N GLU A 168 56.24 16.00 19.98
CA GLU A 168 56.88 14.93 20.74
C GLU A 168 56.53 13.54 20.21
N ARG A 169 57.47 12.62 20.44
CA ARG A 169 57.43 11.18 20.23
C ARG A 169 56.97 10.54 21.54
N ILE A 170 55.82 9.85 21.56
CA ILE A 170 55.48 8.85 22.60
C ILE A 170 54.62 7.78 21.89
N GLU A 171 55.22 6.68 21.45
CA GLU A 171 55.36 5.40 22.17
C GLU A 171 54.03 4.67 22.40
N ALA A 172 54.01 3.45 21.86
CA ALA A 172 52.96 2.46 21.95
C ALA A 172 52.67 2.08 23.40
N GLN A 173 51.40 1.75 23.68
CA GLN A 173 51.07 0.80 24.74
C GLN A 173 49.77 0.06 24.41
N ASP A 174 50.00 -1.19 24.02
CA ASP A 174 49.14 -2.35 24.21
C ASP A 174 48.41 -2.29 25.56
N GLN A 175 47.09 -2.46 25.55
CA GLN A 175 46.36 -2.86 26.75
C GLN A 175 45.46 -4.06 26.45
N GLU A 176 45.97 -5.19 26.93
CA GLU A 176 45.30 -6.46 27.19
C GLU A 176 43.92 -6.28 27.83
N ILE A 177 42.97 -7.08 27.34
CA ILE A 177 41.66 -7.30 27.97
C ILE A 177 41.81 -8.58 28.84
N PRO A 178 41.74 -8.51 30.18
CA PRO A 178 41.70 -9.72 30.99
C PRO A 178 40.29 -10.29 31.08
N GLN A 179 40.23 -11.60 30.88
CA GLN A 179 39.12 -12.50 31.19
C GLN A 179 38.66 -12.32 32.65
N ARG A 180 37.36 -12.18 32.89
CA ARG A 180 36.78 -12.33 34.23
C ARG A 180 35.63 -13.34 34.18
N GLN A 181 35.94 -14.54 34.67
CA GLN A 181 34.95 -15.50 35.18
C GLN A 181 34.13 -14.84 36.29
N GLU A 182 32.82 -15.04 36.25
CA GLU A 182 31.99 -15.00 37.45
C GLU A 182 31.08 -16.25 37.44
N LYS A 183 30.83 -16.73 38.65
CA LYS A 183 30.33 -18.05 39.09
C LYS A 183 29.04 -18.56 38.46
#